data_AF-A0A956NA88-F1
#
_entry.id   AF-A0A956NA88-F1
#
_cell.length_a   1.000
_cell.length_b   1.000
_cell.length_c   1.000
_cell.angle_alpha   90.00
_cell.angle_beta   90.00
_cell.angle_gamma   90.00
#
_symmetry.space_group_name_H-M   'P 1'
#
loop_
_entity.id
_entity.type
_entity.pdbx_description
1 polymer ?
#
loop_
_entity_poly.entity_id
_entity_poly.type
_entity_poly.pdbx_seq_one_letter_code
_entity_poly.pdbx_strand_id
1 'polypeptide(L)' 'MSDLNSKHNRVVWVDVPVADLARAAAFYAGVLAIEVSVDSFDGFEFGVLEHSEGNGGCLVP' A
#
# COMPACT_ATOMS: atom_id res chain seq x y z
N MET A 1 -4.60 -16.31 -8.09
CA MET A 1 -3.93 -15.72 -9.27
C MET A 1 -2.58 -16.42 -9.36
N SER A 2 -1.50 -15.92 -9.97
CA SER A 2 -0.21 -16.65 -9.98
C SER A 2 0.82 -16.00 -9.05
N ASP A 3 1.67 -16.80 -8.42
CA ASP A 3 2.80 -16.38 -7.58
C ASP A 3 4.00 -15.79 -8.36
N LEU A 4 3.80 -15.42 -9.62
CA LEU A 4 4.84 -14.88 -10.49
C LEU A 4 5.51 -13.63 -9.88
N ASN A 5 4.72 -12.69 -9.35
CA ASN A 5 5.25 -11.45 -8.78
C ASN A 5 6.07 -11.73 -7.52
N SER A 6 5.58 -12.57 -6.61
CA SER A 6 6.30 -12.91 -5.38
C SER A 6 7.56 -13.76 -5.62
N LYS A 7 7.61 -14.55 -6.70
CA LYS A 7 8.77 -15.38 -7.05
C LYS A 7 9.84 -14.66 -7.87
N HIS A 8 9.46 -13.70 -8.71
CA HIS A 8 10.39 -13.12 -9.70
C HIS A 8 10.73 -11.65 -9.44
N ASN A 9 9.89 -10.89 -8.75
CA ASN A 9 10.19 -9.49 -8.45
C ASN A 9 11.11 -9.40 -7.24
N ARG A 10 12.21 -8.63 -7.38
CA ARG A 10 13.09 -8.35 -6.24
C ARG A 10 12.51 -7.31 -5.29
N VAL A 11 11.69 -6.40 -5.82
CA VAL A 11 10.97 -5.38 -5.06
C VAL A 11 9.51 -5.80 -5.00
N VAL A 12 9.09 -6.21 -3.82
CA VAL A 12 7.74 -6.72 -3.53
C VAL A 12 6.97 -5.84 -2.55
N TRP A 13 7.64 -4.85 -1.97
CA TRP A 13 7.10 -3.93 -0.98
C TRP A 13 7.75 -2.55 -1.10
N VAL A 14 6.98 -1.50 -0.85
CA VAL A 14 7.49 -0.12 -0.72
C VAL A 14 6.73 0.62 0.37
N ASP A 15 7.48 1.36 1.19
CA ASP A 15 6.91 2.33 2.12
C ASP A 15 7.08 3.72 1.53
N VAL A 16 5.97 4.41 1.30
CA VAL A 16 5.93 5.73 0.69
C VAL A 16 5.66 6.76 1.79
N PRO A 17 6.63 7.63 2.12
CA PRO A 17 6.39 8.72 3.07
C PRO A 17 5.43 9.75 2.46
N VAL A 18 4.40 10.13 3.21
CA VAL A 18 3.35 11.06 2.74
C VAL A 18 3.10 12.15 3.78
N ALA A 19 2.95 13.40 3.34
CA ALA A 19 2.70 14.51 4.26
C ALA A 19 1.28 14.52 4.87
N ASP A 20 0.33 13.83 4.24
CA ASP A 20 -1.07 13.74 4.67
C ASP A 20 -1.60 12.37 4.24
N LEU A 21 -1.89 11.51 5.23
CA LEU A 21 -2.28 10.13 4.99
C LEU A 21 -3.64 10.01 4.31
N ALA A 22 -4.65 10.74 4.78
CA ALA A 22 -6.01 10.65 4.24
C ALA A 22 -6.07 11.14 2.78
N ARG A 23 -5.38 12.25 2.47
CA ARG A 23 -5.28 12.76 1.10
C ARG A 23 -4.52 11.78 0.20
N ALA A 24 -3.44 11.18 0.69
CA ALA A 24 -2.66 10.21 -0.07
C ALA A 24 -3.44 8.93 -0.34
N ALA A 25 -4.15 8.39 0.65
CA ALA A 25 -5.00 7.20 0.49
C ALA A 25 -6.05 7.42 -0.60
N ALA A 26 -6.78 8.55 -0.57
CA ALA A 26 -7.76 8.89 -1.60
C ALA A 26 -7.13 9.02 -3.01
N PHE A 27 -5.94 9.62 -3.10
CA PHE A 27 -5.22 9.75 -4.36
C PHE A 27 -4.79 8.40 -4.93
N TYR A 28 -4.12 7.56 -4.13
CA TYR A 28 -3.62 6.26 -4.59
C TYR A 28 -4.75 5.29 -4.89
N ALA A 29 -5.83 5.29 -4.11
CA ALA A 29 -7.04 4.51 -4.41
C ALA A 29 -7.61 4.88 -5.79
N GLY A 30 -7.73 6.18 -6.08
CA GLY A 30 -8.24 6.67 -7.36
C GLY A 30 -7.32 6.39 -8.56
N VAL A 31 -6.01 6.55 -8.39
CA VAL A 31 -5.03 6.37 -9.49
C VAL A 31 -4.78 4.90 -9.81
N LEU A 32 -4.68 4.05 -8.78
CA LEU A 32 -4.37 2.63 -8.95
C LEU A 32 -5.62 1.77 -9.12
N ALA A 33 -6.81 2.34 -8.89
CA ALA A 33 -8.09 1.65 -8.92
C ALA A 33 -8.13 0.41 -8.00
N ILE A 34 -7.58 0.57 -6.80
CA ILE A 34 -7.55 -0.42 -5.72
C ILE A 34 -8.07 0.19 -4.43
N GLU A 35 -8.40 -0.63 -3.44
CA GLU A 35 -8.66 -0.14 -2.10
C GLU A 35 -7.36 0.31 -1.41
N VAL A 36 -7.45 1.33 -0.54
CA VAL A 36 -6.39 1.69 0.40
C VAL A 36 -6.99 1.73 1.79
N SER A 37 -6.67 0.74 2.63
CA SER A 37 -7.14 0.69 4.02
C SER A 37 -6.24 1.57 4.88
N VAL A 38 -6.83 2.32 5.82
CA VAL A 38 -6.05 3.04 6.85
C VAL A 38 -6.15 2.24 8.13
N ASP A 39 -5.03 1.67 8.55
CA ASP A 39 -4.92 0.81 9.72
C ASP A 39 -4.10 1.50 10.81
N SER A 40 -4.40 1.17 12.07
CA SER A 40 -3.69 1.68 13.24
C SER A 40 -2.99 0.55 13.99
N PHE A 41 -1.69 0.68 14.23
CA PHE A 41 -0.89 -0.27 15.01
C PHE A 41 0.02 0.47 15.98
N ASP A 42 0.02 0.09 17.26
CA ASP A 42 0.84 0.71 18.32
C ASP A 42 0.78 2.26 18.38
N GLY A 43 -0.40 2.83 18.07
CA GLY A 43 -0.61 4.29 18.06
C GLY A 43 -0.08 5.02 16.83
N PHE A 44 0.33 4.28 15.80
CA PHE A 44 0.74 4.79 14.50
C PHE A 44 -0.30 4.42 13.43
N GLU A 45 -0.71 5.40 12.61
CA GLU A 45 -1.61 5.17 11.48
C GLU A 45 -0.83 5.09 10.17
N PHE A 46 -1.19 4.15 9.31
CA PHE A 46 -0.60 3.99 7.99
C PHE A 46 -1.64 3.45 7.01
N GLY A 47 -1.43 3.71 5.72
CA GLY A 47 -2.31 3.25 4.66
C GLY A 47 -1.74 2.00 4.01
N VAL A 48 -2.51 0.91 3.89
CA VAL A 48 -2.11 -0.30 3.16
C VAL A 48 -2.73 -0.26 1.78
N LEU A 49 -1.91 -0.35 0.73
CA LEU A 49 -2.40 -0.53 -0.64
C LEU A 49 -2.91 -1.96 -0.78
N GLU A 50 -4.16 -2.15 -1.21
CA GLU A 50 -4.73 -3.48 -1.42
C GLU A 50 -3.81 -4.33 -2.29
N HIS A 51 -3.36 -5.44 -1.72
CA HIS A 51 -2.52 -6.40 -2.41
C HIS A 51 -2.99 -7.82 -2.06
N SER A 52 -3.12 -8.67 -3.07
CA SER A 52 -3.39 -10.11 -2.88
C SER A 52 -2.09 -10.90 -3.09
N GLU A 53 -1.96 -11.62 -4.20
CA GLU A 53 -0.78 -12.44 -4.53
C GLU A 53 0.33 -11.63 -5.25
N GLY A 54 0.34 -10.31 -5.07
CA GLY A 54 1.20 -9.37 -5.78
C GLY A 54 2.12 -8.56 -4.86
N ASN A 55 2.78 -7.56 -5.45
CA ASN A 55 3.57 -6.59 -4.68
C ASN A 55 2.62 -5.70 -3.87
N GLY A 56 2.98 -5.40 -2.64
CA GLY A 56 2.24 -4.50 -1.75
C GLY A 56 2.97 -3.19 -1.50
N GLY A 57 2.41 -2.38 -0.61
CA GLY A 57 3.06 -1.19 -0.11
C GLY A 57 2.22 -0.46 0.91
N CYS A 58 2.88 0.43 1.65
CA CYS A 58 2.27 1.28 2.66
C CYS A 58 2.48 2.77 2.37
N LEU A 59 1.54 3.58 2.84
CA LEU A 59 1.61 5.03 2.96
C LEU A 59 1.90 5.36 4.42
N VAL A 60 3.01 6.04 4.68
CA VAL A 60 3.53 6.27 6.03
C VAL A 60 3.58 7.78 6.28
N PRO A 61 2.83 8.33 7.26
CA PRO A 61 2.85 9.75 7.58
C PRO A 61 4.16 10.24 8.24
#